data_AF-A0A919ZMT9-F1
#
_entry.id   AF-A0A919ZMT9-F1
#
_cell.length_a   1.000
_cell.length_b   1.000
_cell.length_c   1.000
_cell.angle_alpha   90.00
_cell.angle_beta   90.00
_cell.angle_gamma   90.00
#
_symmetry.space_group_name_H-M   'P 1'
#
loop_
_entity.id
_entity.type
_entity.pdbx_description
1 polymer ?
#
loop_
_entity_poly.entity_id
_entity_poly.type
_entity_poly.pdbx_seq_one_letter_code
_entity_poly.pdbx_strand_id
1 'polypeptide(L)'
;MKAEYRKGCPQRDSVERKEYVGARSVVIRECGEKDGATDLLEQILNRDNLNRAYKQVKRNHGTPGNDGMTVEDALSWLQEHKDELLQSIREGRYKPSPLRRKEIPKQMEVEHESLAYPQ
;
A
#
# COMPACT_ATOMS: atom_id res chain seq x y z
N MET A 1 31.61 -24.52 -58.66
CA MET A 1 30.14 -24.37 -58.57
C MET A 1 29.60 -25.44 -57.62
N LYS A 2 28.82 -24.99 -56.63
CA LYS A 2 27.77 -25.65 -55.84
C LYS A 2 28.01 -27.03 -55.20
N ALA A 3 28.09 -27.02 -53.87
CA ALA A 3 27.41 -28.03 -53.05
C ALA A 3 26.26 -27.33 -52.30
N GLU A 4 25.04 -27.78 -52.57
CA GLU A 4 23.84 -27.38 -51.86
C GLU A 4 23.49 -28.41 -50.78
N TYR A 5 22.79 -27.93 -49.76
CA TYR A 5 21.75 -28.61 -48.99
C TYR A 5 21.99 -28.80 -47.48
N ARG A 6 20.92 -28.41 -46.78
CA ARG A 6 20.70 -28.09 -45.38
C ARG A 6 20.13 -29.31 -44.66
N LYS A 7 20.77 -29.79 -43.59
CA LYS A 7 20.18 -30.62 -42.52
C LYS A 7 20.92 -30.25 -41.24
N GLY A 8 20.37 -29.41 -40.38
CA GLY A 8 19.39 -29.85 -39.40
C GLY A 8 20.15 -30.29 -38.15
N CYS A 9 20.48 -29.35 -37.26
CA CYS A 9 20.98 -29.68 -35.93
C CYS A 9 19.82 -30.30 -35.14
N PRO A 10 19.92 -31.54 -34.65
CA PRO A 10 18.96 -32.03 -33.67
C PRO A 10 19.21 -31.27 -32.37
N GLN A 11 18.39 -30.26 -32.08
CA GLN A 11 18.33 -29.72 -30.72
C GLN A 11 17.56 -30.72 -29.86
N ARG A 12 18.31 -31.60 -29.20
CA ARG A 12 17.91 -32.40 -28.04
C ARG A 12 18.46 -31.69 -26.81
N ASP A 13 17.81 -31.63 -25.66
CA ASP A 13 16.50 -32.07 -25.21
C ASP A 13 15.99 -30.96 -24.30
N SER A 14 14.69 -30.71 -24.34
CA SER A 14 14.01 -29.86 -23.37
C SER A 14 14.42 -30.32 -21.97
N VAL A 15 15.16 -29.50 -21.22
CA VAL A 15 15.25 -29.67 -19.77
C VAL A 15 13.85 -29.37 -19.26
N GLU A 16 13.06 -30.41 -19.02
CA GLU A 16 11.79 -30.30 -18.33
C GLU A 16 12.03 -29.55 -17.03
N ARG A 17 11.53 -28.32 -16.97
CA ARG A 17 11.51 -27.54 -15.75
C ARG A 17 10.51 -28.28 -14.85
N LYS A 18 11.02 -28.94 -13.80
CA LYS A 18 10.21 -29.41 -12.67
C LYS A 18 9.19 -28.32 -12.36
N GLU A 19 7.92 -28.71 -12.47
CA GLU A 19 6.75 -27.90 -12.22
C GLU A 19 6.99 -27.00 -11.00
N TYR A 20 7.23 -25.72 -11.27
CA TYR A 20 7.30 -24.72 -10.23
C TYR A 20 5.88 -24.62 -9.70
N VAL A 21 5.67 -25.19 -8.51
CA VAL A 21 4.41 -25.15 -7.76
C VAL A 21 3.82 -23.77 -7.97
N GLY A 22 2.77 -23.72 -8.79
CA GLY A 22 2.16 -22.48 -9.22
C GLY A 22 1.95 -21.64 -7.97
N ALA A 23 2.52 -20.44 -7.95
CA ALA A 23 2.10 -19.45 -6.99
C ALA A 23 0.58 -19.44 -7.08
N ARG A 24 -0.10 -19.78 -5.98
CA ARG A 24 -1.55 -19.68 -5.92
C ARG A 24 -1.84 -18.28 -6.44
N SER A 25 -2.44 -18.18 -7.62
CA SER A 25 -3.14 -16.95 -7.97
C SER A 25 -3.97 -16.64 -6.75
N VAL A 26 -4.00 -15.36 -6.37
CA VAL A 26 -4.98 -14.93 -5.39
C VAL A 26 -6.31 -15.23 -6.05
N VAL A 27 -6.83 -16.44 -5.81
CA VAL A 27 -8.25 -16.72 -5.85
C VAL A 27 -8.80 -15.54 -5.07
N ILE A 28 -9.50 -14.67 -5.78
CA ILE A 28 -10.48 -13.81 -5.16
C ILE A 28 -11.31 -14.81 -4.38
N ARG A 29 -11.01 -14.93 -3.08
CA ARG A 29 -11.82 -15.73 -2.19
C ARG A 29 -13.20 -15.19 -2.45
N GLU A 30 -14.09 -16.06 -2.91
CA GLU A 30 -15.49 -15.75 -3.08
C GLU A 30 -15.88 -14.95 -1.84
N CYS A 31 -16.21 -13.68 -2.08
CA CYS A 31 -16.75 -12.80 -1.08
C CYS A 31 -18.02 -13.51 -0.64
N GLY A 32 -17.94 -14.30 0.44
CA GLY A 32 -19.13 -14.81 1.08
C GLY A 32 -20.01 -13.59 1.30
N GLU A 33 -21.20 -13.61 0.70
CA GLU A 33 -22.19 -12.54 0.83
C GLU A 33 -22.35 -12.26 2.32
N LYS A 34 -21.68 -11.20 2.76
CA LYS A 34 -21.92 -10.64 4.08
C LYS A 34 -23.03 -9.65 3.84
N ASP A 35 -24.19 -9.93 4.42
CA ASP A 35 -25.37 -9.06 4.44
C ASP A 35 -25.12 -7.64 5.00
N GLY A 36 -23.87 -7.30 5.36
CA GLY A 36 -23.42 -5.99 5.85
C GLY A 36 -22.42 -5.26 4.96
N ALA A 37 -22.17 -5.72 3.72
CA ALA A 37 -21.25 -5.07 2.79
C ALA A 37 -21.90 -4.01 1.89
N THR A 38 -23.23 -3.91 1.89
CA THR A 38 -23.99 -3.03 0.99
C THR A 38 -23.79 -1.54 1.27
N ASP A 39 -23.52 -1.18 2.52
CA ASP A 39 -23.51 0.23 2.98
C ASP A 39 -22.18 0.63 3.68
N LEU A 40 -21.08 -0.06 3.36
CA LEU A 40 -19.78 0.20 4.00
C LEU A 40 -19.27 1.60 3.73
N LEU A 41 -19.51 2.14 2.53
CA LEU A 41 -19.08 3.49 2.17
C LEU A 41 -19.83 4.52 3.02
N GLU A 42 -21.13 4.35 3.20
CA GLU A 42 -21.98 5.18 4.04
C GLU A 42 -21.53 5.13 5.50
N GLN A 43 -21.14 3.95 5.99
CA GLN A 43 -20.57 3.79 7.33
C GLN A 43 -19.21 4.49 7.48
N ILE A 44 -18.35 4.42 6.46
CA ILE A 44 -17.05 5.12 6.45
C ILE A 44 -17.27 6.64 6.47
N LEU A 45 -18.22 7.14 5.68
CA LEU A 45 -18.55 8.56 5.57
C LEU A 45 -19.50 9.07 6.67
N ASN A 46 -19.85 8.21 7.64
CA ASN A 46 -20.67 8.61 8.77
C ASN A 46 -19.96 9.67 9.62
N ARG A 47 -20.69 10.72 10.01
CA ARG A 47 -20.19 11.84 10.82
C ARG A 47 -19.45 11.38 12.09
N ASP A 48 -19.99 10.40 12.81
CA ASP A 48 -19.38 9.93 14.05
C ASP A 48 -18.09 9.16 13.79
N ASN A 49 -18.04 8.39 12.70
CA ASN A 49 -16.83 7.71 12.26
C ASN A 49 -15.74 8.73 11.87
N LEU A 50 -16.08 9.73 11.07
CA LEU A 50 -15.15 10.79 10.65
C LEU A 50 -14.59 11.57 11.85
N ASN A 51 -15.43 11.89 12.84
CA ASN A 51 -15.00 12.55 14.07
C ASN A 51 -14.03 11.67 14.89
N ARG A 52 -14.28 10.37 14.96
CA ARG A 52 -13.37 9.41 15.62
C ARG A 52 -12.04 9.32 14.87
N ALA A 53 -12.08 9.27 13.54
CA ALA A 53 -10.90 9.25 12.70
C ALA A 53 -10.04 10.51 12.90
N TYR A 54 -10.65 11.70 12.90
CA TYR A 54 -9.95 12.96 13.15
C TYR A 54 -9.25 12.97 14.53
N LYS A 55 -9.95 12.55 15.59
CA LYS A 55 -9.36 12.46 16.94
C LYS A 55 -8.16 11.53 16.97
N GLN A 56 -8.20 10.42 16.24
CA GLN A 56 -7.08 9.48 16.17
C GLN A 56 -5.89 10.09 15.40
N VAL A 57 -6.14 10.75 14.27
CA VAL A 57 -5.10 11.46 13.51
C VAL A 57 -4.40 12.50 14.39
N LYS A 58 -5.17 13.27 15.17
CA LYS A 58 -4.63 14.24 16.12
C LYS A 58 -3.73 13.60 17.19
N ARG A 59 -4.12 12.44 17.71
CA ARG A 59 -3.33 11.69 18.72
C ARG A 59 -2.05 11.07 18.17
N ASN A 60 -2.00 10.78 16.86
CA ASN A 60 -0.81 10.18 16.27
C ASN A 60 0.36 11.16 16.15
N HIS A 61 0.14 12.47 16.34
CA HIS A 61 1.17 13.52 16.32
C HIS A 61 2.13 13.42 15.12
N GLY A 62 1.61 12.96 13.96
CA GLY A 62 2.41 12.72 12.77
C GLY A 62 2.94 14.02 12.17
N THR A 63 4.02 13.91 11.40
CA THR A 63 4.52 15.06 10.63
C THR A 63 3.57 15.40 9.47
N PRO A 64 3.43 16.70 9.10
CA PRO A 64 2.64 17.12 7.94
C PRO A 64 2.99 16.36 6.67
N GLY A 65 2.03 16.25 5.74
CA GLY A 65 2.18 15.58 4.46
C GLY A 65 3.04 16.35 3.47
N ASN A 66 2.83 16.07 2.18
CA ASN A 66 3.44 16.84 1.08
C ASN A 66 2.78 18.22 0.90
N ASP A 67 1.54 18.36 1.36
CA ASP A 67 0.76 19.59 1.41
C ASP A 67 1.22 20.57 2.51
N GLY A 68 2.01 20.09 3.48
CA GLY A 68 2.46 20.91 4.60
C GLY A 68 1.37 21.25 5.62
N MET A 69 0.17 20.67 5.50
CA MET A 69 -0.96 20.96 6.38
C MET A 69 -0.76 20.36 7.79
N THR A 70 -0.96 21.19 8.82
CA THR A 70 -1.02 20.73 10.20
C THR A 70 -2.39 20.14 10.54
N VAL A 71 -2.53 19.50 11.70
CA VAL A 71 -3.81 18.94 12.16
C VAL A 71 -4.83 20.05 12.46
N GLU A 72 -4.34 21.21 12.89
CA GLU A 72 -5.11 22.43 13.11
C GLU A 72 -5.62 23.00 11.78
N ASP A 73 -4.75 23.13 10.77
CA ASP A 73 -5.13 23.60 9.44
C ASP A 73 -6.15 22.66 8.77
N ALA A 74 -5.96 21.35 8.95
CA ALA A 74 -6.87 20.34 8.43
C ALA A 74 -8.29 20.50 8.99
N LEU A 75 -8.45 20.93 10.25
CA LEU A 75 -9.78 21.16 10.83
C LEU A 75 -10.50 22.32 10.15
N SER A 76 -9.81 23.45 9.97
CA SER A 76 -10.35 24.63 9.28
C SER A 76 -10.72 24.29 7.84
N TRP A 77 -9.83 23.61 7.11
CA TRP A 77 -10.10 23.19 5.74
C TRP A 77 -11.30 22.26 5.64
N LEU A 78 -11.44 21.29 6.57
CA LEU A 78 -12.60 20.40 6.61
C LEU A 78 -13.90 21.14 6.94
N GLN A 79 -13.89 22.24 7.69
CA GLN A 79 -15.11 23.01 7.94
C GLN A 79 -15.66 23.64 6.66
N GLU A 80 -14.78 24.06 5.76
CA GLU A 80 -15.12 24.72 4.50
C GLU A 80 -15.38 23.72 3.35
N HIS A 81 -14.59 22.65 3.26
CA HIS A 81 -14.57 21.77 2.08
C HIS A 81 -15.13 20.35 2.31
N LYS A 82 -15.58 20.00 3.52
CA LYS A 82 -16.07 18.64 3.82
C LYS A 82 -17.13 18.15 2.84
N ASP A 83 -18.08 19.00 2.44
CA ASP A 83 -19.25 18.53 1.70
C ASP A 83 -18.84 18.20 0.26
N GLU A 84 -17.98 19.03 -0.34
CA GLU A 84 -17.34 18.76 -1.63
C GLU A 84 -16.46 17.50 -1.58
N LEU A 85 -15.67 17.34 -0.51
CA LEU A 85 -14.83 16.15 -0.31
C LEU A 85 -15.68 14.88 -0.25
N LEU A 86 -16.68 14.84 0.63
CA LEU A 86 -17.56 13.68 0.82
C LEU A 86 -18.31 13.34 -0.46
N GLN A 87 -18.78 14.36 -1.18
CA GLN A 87 -19.45 14.19 -2.47
C GLN A 87 -18.49 13.61 -3.52
N SER A 88 -17.25 14.11 -3.59
CA SER A 88 -16.24 13.57 -4.51
C SER A 88 -15.88 12.11 -4.22
N ILE A 89 -15.89 11.69 -2.94
CA ILE A 89 -15.66 10.31 -2.54
C ILE A 89 -16.83 9.42 -2.94
N ARG A 90 -18.07 9.86 -2.70
CA ARG A 90 -19.30 9.14 -3.11
C ARG A 90 -19.37 8.92 -4.62
N GLU A 91 -18.95 9.92 -5.38
CA GLU A 91 -18.93 9.86 -6.84
C GLU A 91 -17.66 9.20 -7.40
N GLY A 92 -16.77 8.71 -6.54
CA GLY A 92 -15.53 8.02 -6.96
C GLY A 92 -14.50 8.91 -7.65
N ARG A 93 -14.64 10.24 -7.55
CA ARG A 93 -13.72 11.23 -8.16
C ARG A 93 -12.54 11.61 -7.26
N TYR A 94 -12.63 11.32 -5.97
CA TYR A 94 -11.58 11.65 -5.02
C TYR A 94 -10.26 10.97 -5.40
N LYS A 95 -9.21 11.77 -5.56
CA LYS A 95 -7.84 11.29 -5.80
C LYS A 95 -6.98 11.71 -4.60
N PRO A 96 -6.50 10.76 -3.78
CA PRO A 96 -5.65 11.09 -2.64
C PRO A 96 -4.32 11.69 -3.09
N SER A 97 -3.80 12.61 -2.29
CA SER A 97 -2.49 13.22 -2.53
C SER A 97 -1.37 12.16 -2.49
N PRO A 98 -0.33 12.31 -3.33
CA PRO A 98 0.81 11.41 -3.31
C PRO A 98 1.53 11.45 -1.94
N LEU A 99 2.01 10.28 -1.50
CA LEU A 99 2.68 10.11 -0.22
C LEU A 99 4.06 10.78 -0.21
N ARG A 100 4.40 11.45 0.90
CA ARG A 100 5.76 11.99 1.11
C ARG A 100 6.70 10.86 1.50
N ARG A 101 7.73 10.61 0.67
CA ARG A 101 8.78 9.63 0.98
C ARG A 101 9.78 10.24 1.95
N LYS A 102 10.04 9.56 3.06
CA LYS A 102 11.14 9.86 3.98
C LYS A 102 11.94 8.58 4.18
N GLU A 103 13.25 8.68 4.04
CA GLU A 103 14.15 7.60 4.42
C GLU A 103 14.22 7.56 5.95
N ILE A 104 13.84 6.42 6.52
CA ILE A 104 13.88 6.20 7.97
C ILE A 104 15.00 5.19 8.22
N PRO A 105 16.07 5.57 8.93
CA PRO A 105 17.14 4.63 9.26
C PRO A 105 16.55 3.53 10.13
N LYS A 106 16.68 2.28 9.68
CA LYS A 106 16.32 1.11 10.48
C LYS A 106 17.38 0.97 11.58
N GLN A 107 16.96 0.95 12.84
CA GLN A 107 17.89 0.69 13.95
C GLN A 107 18.48 -0.71 13.76
N MET A 108 19.80 -0.78 13.66
CA MET A 108 20.55 -2.04 13.72
C MET A 108 20.94 -2.27 15.17
N GLU A 109 20.68 -3.47 15.67
CA GLU A 109 21.08 -3.90 17.01
C GLU A 109 22.61 -4.07 17.00
N VAL A 110 23.32 -3.15 17.65
CA VAL A 110 24.77 -3.26 17.82
C VAL A 110 24.98 -4.02 19.12
N GLU A 111 25.37 -5.29 19.03
CA GLU A 111 25.80 -6.04 20.21
C GLU A 111 27.04 -5.36 20.79
N HIS A 112 26.88 -4.76 21.97
CA HIS A 112 27.99 -4.21 22.73
C HIS A 112 28.75 -5.37 23.39
N GLU A 113 29.71 -5.96 22.68
CA GLU A 113 30.68 -6.85 23.32
C GLU A 113 31.69 -5.99 24.10
N SER A 114 31.52 -5.94 25.42
CA SER A 114 32.42 -5.21 26.32
C SER A 114 33.78 -5.90 26.37
N LEU A 115 34.76 -5.40 25.60
CA LEU A 115 36.16 -5.81 25.73
C LEU A 115 36.74 -5.22 27.02
N ALA A 116 36.87 -6.07 28.05
CA ALA A 116 37.62 -5.74 29.25
C ALA A 116 39.13 -5.79 28.95
N TYR A 117 39.80 -4.63 29.00
CA TYR A 117 41.26 -4.57 28.97
C TYR A 117 41.80 -4.67 30.41
N PRO A 118 42.70 -5.63 30.72
CA PRO A 118 43.28 -5.76 32.05
C PRO A 118 44.15 -4.53 32.39
N GLN A 119 44.09 -4.10 33.66
CA GLN A 119 44.90 -3.05 34.25
C GLN A 119 46.26 -3.59 34.70
#